data_AF-A0A942WM52-F1
#
_entry.id   AF-A0A942WM52-F1
#
_cell.length_a   1.000
_cell.length_b   1.000
_cell.length_c   1.000
_cell.angle_alpha   90.00
_cell.angle_beta   90.00
_cell.angle_gamma   90.00
#
_symmetry.space_group_name_H-M   'P 1'
#
loop_
_entity.id
_entity.type
_entity.pdbx_description
1 polymer ?
#
loop_
_entity_poly.entity_id
_entity_poly.type
_entity_poly.pdbx_seq_one_letter_code
_entity_poly.pdbx_strand_id
1 'polypeptide(L)' 'MKYAKENKQKSIRLDVLKGNVPAEKLYSRMGFKYLCTLPMYYEDTGLTDYEIYELSL' A
#
# COMPACT_ATOMS: atom_id res chain seq x y z
N MET A 1 5.71 6.32 10.05
CA MET A 1 4.71 6.03 11.11
C MET A 1 4.56 7.13 12.15
N LYS A 2 5.64 7.80 12.60
CA LYS A 2 5.59 8.86 13.64
C LYS A 2 4.52 9.92 13.37
N TYR A 3 4.54 10.54 12.18
CA TYR A 3 3.55 11.56 11.79
C TYR A 3 2.09 11.06 11.88
N ALA A 4 1.83 9.84 11.41
CA ALA A 4 0.48 9.27 11.44
C ALA A 4 0.01 8.98 12.87
N LYS A 5 0.90 8.54 13.77
CA LYS A 5 0.61 8.38 15.20
C LYS A 5 0.35 9.71 15.90
N GLU A 6 1.16 10.73 15.62
CA GLU A 6 0.98 12.09 16.16
C GLU A 6 -0.38 12.69 15.74
N ASN A 7 -0.83 12.38 14.52
CA ASN A 7 -2.12 12.81 13.98
C ASN A 7 -3.28 11.83 14.26
N LYS A 8 -3.10 10.87 15.18
CA LYS A 8 -4.13 9.90 15.61
C LYS A 8 -4.80 9.15 14.44
N GLN A 9 -4.05 8.87 13.38
CA GLN A 9 -4.54 8.07 12.26
C GLN A 9 -4.71 6.61 12.70
N LYS A 10 -5.76 5.95 12.19
CA LYS A 10 -6.06 4.55 12.54
C LYS A 10 -5.20 3.55 11.77
N SER A 11 -4.85 3.87 10.53
CA SER A 11 -4.03 3.03 9.67
C SER A 11 -3.29 3.84 8.61
N ILE A 12 -2.29 3.22 8.00
CA ILE A 12 -1.62 3.69 6.78
C ILE A 12 -1.96 2.69 5.68
N ARG A 13 -2.46 3.17 4.54
CA ARG A 13 -2.74 2.36 3.36
C ARG A 13 -1.81 2.76 2.22
N LEU A 14 -1.30 1.76 1.50
CA LEU A 14 -0.45 1.91 0.34
C LEU A 14 -1.02 1.08 -0.79
N ASP A 15 -1.03 1.63 -2.00
CA ASP A 15 -1.26 0.91 -3.24
C ASP A 15 0.07 0.66 -3.97
N VAL A 16 0.19 -0.53 -4.54
CA VAL A 16 1.42 -1.00 -5.19
C VAL A 16 1.04 -1.57 -6.54
N LEU A 17 1.64 -1.04 -7.61
CA LEU A 17 1.49 -1.63 -8.93
C LEU A 17 1.92 -3.10 -8.87
N LYS A 18 1.01 -4.00 -9.25
CA LYS A 18 1.24 -5.44 -9.15
C LYS A 18 2.50 -5.85 -9.92
N GLY A 19 3.39 -6.60 -9.26
CA GLY A 19 4.68 -6.99 -9.82
C GLY A 19 5.84 -6.06 -9.43
N ASN A 20 5.59 -5.01 -8.64
CA ASN A 20 6.65 -4.23 -8.00
C ASN A 20 7.21 -4.98 -6.78
N VAL A 21 7.92 -6.08 -7.07
CA VAL A 21 8.53 -6.98 -6.07
C VAL A 21 9.39 -6.25 -5.01
N PRO A 22 10.17 -5.21 -5.36
CA PRO A 22 10.88 -4.42 -4.34
C PRO A 22 9.94 -3.77 -3.31
N ALA A 23 8.84 -3.16 -3.76
CA ALA A 23 7.87 -2.51 -2.90
C ALA A 23 7.09 -3.52 -2.05
N GLU A 24 6.60 -4.60 -2.67
CA GLU A 24 5.91 -5.70 -1.97
C GLU A 24 6.74 -6.26 -0.81
N LYS A 25 8.03 -6.53 -1.06
CA LYS A 25 8.97 -7.02 -0.04
C LYS A 25 9.26 -5.99 1.05
N LEU A 26 9.42 -4.72 0.67
CA LEU A 26 9.67 -3.64 1.62
C LEU A 26 8.50 -3.47 2.60
N TYR A 27 7.28 -3.35 2.08
CA TYR A 27 6.10 -3.11 2.91
C TYR A 27 5.78 -4.29 3.81
N SER A 28 5.89 -5.51 3.29
CA SER A 28 5.75 -6.73 4.10
C SER A 28 6.74 -6.75 5.28
N ARG A 29 8.01 -6.39 5.04
CA ARG A 29 9.04 -6.30 6.11
C ARG A 29 8.77 -5.18 7.10
N MET A 30 8.10 -4.11 6.69
CA MET A 30 7.70 -2.99 7.55
C MET A 30 6.42 -3.28 8.36
N GLY A 31 5.83 -4.47 8.20
CA GLY A 31 4.65 -4.91 8.95
C GLY A 31 3.31 -4.57 8.29
N PHE A 32 3.32 -4.04 7.06
CA PHE A 32 2.09 -3.87 6.30
C PHE A 32 1.54 -5.24 5.88
N LYS A 33 0.21 -5.36 5.89
CA LYS A 33 -0.50 -6.57 5.51
C LYS A 33 -1.19 -6.35 4.18
N TYR A 34 -1.04 -7.31 3.27
CA TYR A 34 -1.84 -7.36 2.05
C TYR A 34 -3.34 -7.46 2.42
N LEU A 35 -4.16 -6.63 1.77
CA LEU A 35 -5.61 -6.59 1.92
C LEU A 35 -6.29 -7.25 0.70
N CYS A 36 -6.02 -6.70 -0.49
CA CYS A 36 -6.64 -7.12 -1.74
C CYS A 36 -5.85 -6.59 -2.94
N THR A 37 -6.17 -7.12 -4.11
CA THR A 37 -5.78 -6.54 -5.41
C THR A 37 -7.04 -6.01 -6.07
N LEU A 38 -6.99 -4.79 -6.60
CA LEU A 38 -8.09 -4.24 -7.38
C LEU A 38 -7.58 -3.44 -8.59
N PRO A 39 -8.36 -3.40 -9.69
CA PRO A 39 -8.01 -2.60 -10.85
C PRO A 39 -8.21 -1.12 -10.52
N MET A 40 -7.20 -0.30 -10.77
CA MET A 40 -7.24 1.16 -10.62
C MET A 40 -6.71 1.84 -11.88
N TYR A 41 -7.27 3.00 -12.17
CA TYR A 41 -6.82 3.85 -13.27
C TYR A 41 -5.97 5.00 -12.73
N TYR A 42 -4.73 5.07 -13.19
CA TYR A 42 -3.89 6.27 -13.08
C TYR A 42 -3.54 6.77 -14.48
N GLU A 43 -3.30 8.07 -14.62
CA GLU A 43 -3.04 8.70 -15.91
C GLU A 43 -1.76 8.17 -16.59
N ASP A 44 -0.75 7.82 -15.78
CA ASP A 44 0.57 7.36 -16.22
C ASP A 44 0.65 5.85 -16.47
N THR A 45 -0.13 5.05 -15.73
CA THR A 45 -0.12 3.58 -15.86
C THR A 45 -1.34 3.01 -16.59
N GLY A 46 -2.36 3.83 -16.85
CA GLY A 46 -3.66 3.38 -17.33
C GLY A 46 -4.40 2.52 -16.31
N LEU A 47 -5.37 1.73 -16.79
CA LEU A 47 -6.12 0.77 -15.99
C LEU A 47 -5.27 -0.48 -15.76
N THR A 48 -4.89 -0.72 -14.51
CA THR A 48 -4.06 -1.89 -14.16
C THR A 48 -4.31 -2.35 -12.71
N ASP A 49 -3.81 -3.52 -12.36
CA ASP A 49 -3.97 -4.13 -11.04
C ASP A 49 -3.03 -3.50 -10.01
N TYR A 50 -3.58 -3.10 -8.88
CA TYR A 50 -2.82 -2.64 -7.72
C TYR A 50 -3.11 -3.50 -6.50
N GLU A 51 -2.04 -3.88 -5.80
CA GLU A 51 -2.11 -4.51 -4.50
C GLU A 51 -2.20 -3.47 -3.40
N ILE A 52 -3.18 -3.63 -2.52
CA ILE A 52 -3.41 -2.76 -1.38
C ILE A 52 -2.80 -3.38 -0.14
N TYR A 53 -1.99 -2.59 0.55
CA TYR A 53 -1.35 -2.95 1.80
C TYR A 53 -1.80 -1.98 2.90
N GLU A 54 -2.04 -2.50 4.11
CA GLU A 54 -2.41 -1.69 5.26
C GLU A 54 -1.59 -2.02 6.50
N LEU A 55 -1.23 -0.97 7.22
CA LEU A 55 -0.64 -1.05 8.55
C LEU A 55 -1.54 -0.33 9.55
N SER A 56 -2.09 -1.07 10.50
CA SER A 56 -2.80 -0.50 11.65
C SER A 56 -1.80 0.14 12.63
N LEU A 57 -2.14 1.32 13.18
CA LEU A 57 -1.21 2.15 13.97
C LEU A 57 -1.41 2.12 15.48
#